data_AF-A0A7D5RJ32-F1
#
_entry.id   AF-A0A7D5RJ32-F1
#
_cell.length_a   1.000
_cell.length_b   1.000
_cell.length_c   1.000
_cell.angle_alpha   90.00
_cell.angle_beta   90.00
_cell.angle_gamma   90.00
#
_symmetry.space_group_name_H-M   'P 1'
#
loop_
_entity.id
_entity.type
_entity.pdbx_description
1 polymer ?
#
loop_
_entity_poly.entity_id
_entity_poly.type
_entity_poly.pdbx_seq_one_letter_code
_entity_poly.pdbx_strand_id
1 'polypeptide(L)'
;MENLLSPKLNDFRIGFYEYHRQGLDLASTNIDEARKNIINAMKSIEKSYDTYTNSIEINSFGTVKGNELVEIFKPASKAEKQDIYKIMSKLDPAGLQKYIDLR
;
A
#
# COMPACT_ATOMS: atom_id res chain seq x y z
N MET A 1 -5.89 4.78 -20.48
CA MET A 1 -5.32 5.28 -19.21
C MET A 1 -6.11 6.52 -18.85
N GLU A 2 -7.03 6.39 -17.90
CA GLU A 2 -7.62 7.58 -17.30
C GLU A 2 -6.52 8.33 -16.53
N ASN A 3 -6.66 9.64 -16.43
CA ASN A 3 -5.53 10.55 -16.25
C ASN A 3 -4.94 10.45 -14.84
N LEU A 4 -3.71 9.96 -14.69
CA LEU A 4 -2.95 9.94 -13.42
C LEU A 4 -2.84 11.34 -12.78
N LEU A 5 -3.00 12.39 -13.58
CA LEU A 5 -3.03 13.80 -13.15
C LEU A 5 -4.42 14.26 -12.68
N SER A 6 -5.41 13.37 -12.66
CA SER A 6 -6.71 13.63 -12.08
C SER A 6 -6.56 14.11 -10.62
N PRO A 7 -7.29 15.15 -10.20
CA PRO A 7 -7.30 15.58 -8.79
C PRO A 7 -7.69 14.46 -7.82
N LYS A 8 -8.52 13.50 -8.27
CA LYS A 8 -8.96 12.35 -7.46
C LYS A 8 -7.82 11.40 -7.07
N LEU A 9 -6.72 11.41 -7.84
CA LEU A 9 -5.53 10.60 -7.60
C LEU A 9 -4.42 11.36 -6.85
N ASN A 10 -4.74 12.51 -6.25
CA ASN A 10 -3.73 13.27 -5.51
C ASN A 10 -3.13 12.48 -4.34
N ASP A 11 -3.97 11.87 -3.50
CA ASP A 11 -3.50 11.10 -2.36
C ASP A 11 -2.80 9.81 -2.81
N PHE A 12 -3.22 9.21 -3.94
CA PHE A 12 -2.48 8.14 -4.58
C PHE A 12 -1.06 8.56 -4.97
N ARG A 13 -0.86 9.72 -5.61
CA ARG A 13 0.48 10.19 -5.99
C ARG A 13 1.36 10.48 -4.77
N ILE A 14 0.79 11.03 -3.70
CA ILE A 14 1.49 11.25 -2.43
C ILE A 14 1.92 9.91 -1.84
N GLY A 15 0.98 8.96 -1.70
CA GLY A 15 1.27 7.63 -1.19
C GLY A 15 2.27 6.88 -2.07
N PHE A 16 2.18 6.99 -3.40
CA PHE A 16 3.14 6.38 -4.32
C PHE A 16 4.56 6.92 -4.09
N TYR A 17 4.72 8.23 -3.90
CA TYR A 17 6.02 8.84 -3.59
C TYR A 17 6.54 8.38 -2.23
N GLU A 18 5.73 8.47 -1.18
CA GLU A 18 6.11 8.09 0.18
C GLU A 18 6.49 6.60 0.28
N TYR A 19 5.70 5.74 -0.37
CA TYR A 19 5.94 4.29 -0.41
C TYR A 19 7.34 3.96 -0.93
N HIS A 20 7.73 4.55 -2.05
CA HIS A 20 9.02 4.23 -2.67
C HIS A 20 10.17 4.99 -2.00
N ARG A 21 10.04 6.31 -1.82
CA ARG A 21 11.15 7.15 -1.37
C ARG A 21 11.37 7.15 0.15
N GLN A 22 10.29 7.10 0.92
CA GLN A 22 10.38 7.12 2.39
C GLN A 22 10.15 5.74 3.01
N GLY A 23 9.61 4.80 2.24
CA GLY A 23 9.51 3.39 2.58
C GLY A 23 10.71 2.61 2.07
N LEU A 24 10.70 2.23 0.79
CA LEU A 24 11.69 1.29 0.24
C LEU A 24 13.12 1.82 0.28
N ASP A 25 13.37 3.07 -0.12
CA ASP A 25 14.73 3.64 -0.08
C ASP A 25 15.24 3.80 1.37
N LEU A 26 14.35 4.04 2.33
CA LEU A 26 14.72 4.16 3.75
C LEU A 26 14.96 2.79 4.41
N ALA A 27 14.34 1.73 3.89
CA ALA A 27 14.35 0.40 4.49
C ALA A 27 15.75 -0.19 4.65
N SER A 28 16.72 0.21 3.81
CA SER A 28 18.12 -0.20 3.94
C SER A 28 18.81 0.34 5.19
N THR A 29 18.29 1.45 5.73
CA THR A 29 18.89 2.19 6.85
C THR A 29 18.08 2.03 8.12
N ASN A 30 16.75 2.10 8.03
CA ASN A 30 15.83 2.00 9.16
C ASN A 30 14.52 1.32 8.74
N ILE A 31 14.45 0.00 8.96
CA ILE A 31 13.29 -0.80 8.54
C ILE A 31 12.01 -0.46 9.31
N ASP A 32 12.10 -0.10 10.58
CA ASP A 32 10.90 0.16 11.41
C ASP A 32 10.25 1.49 11.02
N GLU A 33 11.07 2.51 10.78
CA GLU A 33 10.58 3.79 10.24
C GLU A 33 10.05 3.64 8.81
N ALA A 34 10.74 2.85 7.97
CA ALA A 34 10.27 2.54 6.63
C ALA A 34 8.89 1.86 6.64
N ARG A 35 8.65 0.87 7.51
CA ARG A 35 7.33 0.22 7.63
C ARG A 35 6.25 1.21 8.06
N LYS A 36 6.54 2.09 9.01
CA LYS A 36 5.61 3.16 9.40
C LYS A 36 5.27 4.07 8.21
N ASN A 37 6.25 4.47 7.43
CA ASN A 37 6.04 5.31 6.24
C ASN A 37 5.24 4.56 5.16
N ILE A 38 5.51 3.27 4.96
CA ILE A 38 4.73 2.43 4.04
C ILE A 38 3.27 2.31 4.48
N ILE A 39 3.00 2.11 5.77
CA ILE A 39 1.62 2.09 6.29
C ILE A 39 0.91 3.41 6.01
N ASN A 40 1.57 4.54 6.24
CA ASN A 40 1.00 5.86 5.97
C ASN A 40 0.72 6.06 4.48
N ALA A 41 1.66 5.65 3.63
CA ALA A 41 1.49 5.67 2.18
C ALA A 41 0.29 4.82 1.73
N MET A 42 0.15 3.61 2.29
CA MET A 42 -0.98 2.73 2.00
C MET A 42 -2.31 3.31 2.46
N LYS A 43 -2.36 4.03 3.59
CA LYS A 43 -3.54 4.76 4.05
C LYS A 43 -3.91 5.91 3.10
N SER A 44 -2.92 6.64 2.57
CA SER A 44 -3.15 7.67 1.55
C SER A 44 -3.72 7.09 0.25
N ILE A 45 -3.19 5.92 -0.18
CA ILE A 45 -3.71 5.20 -1.35
C ILE A 45 -5.14 4.71 -1.11
N GLU A 46 -5.44 4.17 0.07
CA GLU A 46 -6.81 3.76 0.46
C GLU A 46 -7.79 4.92 0.37
N LYS A 47 -7.41 6.11 0.82
CA LYS A 47 -8.25 7.31 0.73
C LYS A 47 -8.57 7.70 -0.72
N SER A 48 -7.59 7.59 -1.62
CA SER A 48 -7.84 7.77 -3.06
C SER A 48 -8.76 6.68 -3.62
N TYR A 49 -8.63 5.43 -3.18
CA TYR A 49 -9.50 4.32 -3.58
C TYR A 49 -10.97 4.56 -3.16
N ASP A 50 -11.19 5.10 -1.97
CA ASP A 50 -12.52 5.47 -1.47
C ASP A 50 -13.17 6.60 -2.28
N THR A 51 -12.35 7.49 -2.82
CA THR A 51 -12.83 8.61 -3.65
C THR A 51 -13.06 8.19 -5.11
N TYR A 52 -12.25 7.26 -5.61
CA TYR A 52 -12.27 6.84 -7.00
C TYR A 52 -12.02 5.34 -7.13
N THR A 53 -13.05 4.58 -6.76
CA THR A 53 -13.08 3.13 -6.86
C THR A 53 -12.97 2.68 -8.32
N ASN A 54 -12.33 1.53 -8.56
CA ASN A 54 -12.05 0.98 -9.90
C ASN A 54 -11.03 1.76 -10.75
N SER A 55 -10.25 2.68 -10.16
CA SER A 55 -9.07 3.24 -10.82
C SER A 55 -8.10 2.11 -11.22
N ILE A 56 -7.71 2.11 -12.49
CA ILE A 56 -6.74 1.13 -13.03
C ILE A 56 -5.40 1.29 -12.30
N GLU A 57 -5.00 2.52 -12.01
CA GLU A 57 -3.75 2.86 -11.34
C GLU A 57 -3.69 2.27 -9.93
N ILE A 58 -4.74 2.45 -9.13
CA ILE A 58 -4.79 1.97 -7.75
C ILE A 58 -4.90 0.43 -7.72
N ASN A 59 -5.78 -0.15 -8.55
CA ASN A 59 -5.97 -1.60 -8.63
C ASN A 59 -4.69 -2.32 -9.08
N SER A 60 -4.00 -1.76 -10.08
CA SER A 60 -2.73 -2.31 -10.57
C SER A 60 -1.64 -2.22 -9.50
N PHE A 61 -1.57 -1.08 -8.79
CA PHE A 61 -0.62 -0.90 -7.70
C PHE A 61 -0.82 -1.97 -6.61
N GLY A 62 -2.05 -2.15 -6.11
CA GLY A 62 -2.36 -3.14 -5.07
C GLY A 62 -1.99 -4.56 -5.48
N THR A 63 -2.37 -4.96 -6.70
CA THR A 63 -2.11 -6.30 -7.23
C THR A 63 -0.60 -6.57 -7.37
N VAL A 64 0.14 -5.63 -7.97
CA VAL A 64 1.57 -5.78 -8.27
C VAL A 64 2.42 -5.71 -7.00
N LYS A 65 2.12 -4.78 -6.08
CA LYS A 65 2.89 -4.56 -4.86
C LYS A 65 2.51 -5.48 -3.70
N GLY A 66 1.43 -6.25 -3.83
CA GLY A 66 0.95 -7.14 -2.77
C GLY A 66 2.01 -8.14 -2.26
N ASN A 67 2.83 -8.74 -3.14
CA ASN A 67 3.87 -9.68 -2.70
C ASN A 67 4.97 -8.97 -1.89
N GLU A 68 5.36 -7.78 -2.33
CA GLU A 68 6.38 -6.96 -1.68
C GLU A 68 5.94 -6.57 -0.27
N LEU A 69 4.68 -6.13 -0.13
CA LEU A 69 4.07 -5.82 1.17
C LEU A 69 4.06 -7.04 2.11
N VAL A 70 3.74 -8.24 1.60
CA VAL A 70 3.77 -9.45 2.44
C VAL A 70 5.18 -9.67 2.99
N GLU A 71 6.21 -9.64 2.15
CA GLU A 71 7.59 -9.89 2.61
C GLU A 71 8.09 -8.82 3.58
N ILE A 72 7.77 -7.54 3.34
CA ILE A 72 8.16 -6.43 4.24
C ILE A 72 7.52 -6.56 5.62
N PHE A 73 6.25 -6.98 5.68
CA PHE A 73 5.46 -7.00 6.91
C PHE A 73 5.37 -8.37 7.60
N LYS A 74 5.80 -9.46 6.95
CA LYS A 74 5.88 -10.79 7.56
C LYS A 74 6.67 -10.82 8.88
N PRO A 75 7.80 -10.11 9.05
CA PRO A 75 8.50 -10.01 10.35
C PRO A 75 7.99 -8.88 11.26
N ALA A 76 7.03 -8.07 10.84
CA ALA A 76 6.57 -6.89 11.57
C ALA A 76 5.69 -7.24 12.79
N SER A 77 5.34 -6.23 13.59
CA SER A 77 4.43 -6.40 14.71
C SER A 77 3.02 -6.80 14.25
N LYS A 78 2.26 -7.43 15.15
CA LYS A 78 0.87 -7.84 14.86
C LYS A 78 0.00 -6.65 14.42
N ALA A 79 0.19 -5.48 15.03
CA ALA A 79 -0.57 -4.27 14.69
C ALA A 79 -0.28 -3.82 13.25
N GLU A 80 0.99 -3.76 12.85
CA GLU A 80 1.39 -3.38 11.49
C GLU A 80 0.87 -4.36 10.44
N LYS A 81 0.94 -5.66 10.72
CA LYS A 81 0.37 -6.71 9.85
C LYS A 81 -1.13 -6.51 9.63
N GLN A 82 -1.88 -6.24 10.70
CA GLN A 82 -3.32 -6.01 10.63
C GLN A 82 -3.69 -4.76 9.82
N ASP A 83 -2.91 -3.68 9.95
CA ASP A 83 -3.10 -2.46 9.16
C ASP A 83 -2.99 -2.76 7.65
N ILE A 84 -1.93 -3.46 7.24
CA ILE A 84 -1.71 -3.82 5.83
C ILE A 84 -2.74 -4.84 5.35
N TYR A 85 -3.05 -5.87 6.14
CA TYR A 85 -4.06 -6.87 5.80
C TYR A 85 -5.41 -6.21 5.51
N LYS A 86 -5.84 -5.26 6.35
CA LYS A 86 -7.11 -4.55 6.18
C LYS A 86 -7.15 -3.74 4.89
N ILE A 87 -6.09 -2.99 4.60
CA ILE A 87 -6.00 -2.17 3.38
C ILE A 87 -5.97 -3.07 2.14
N MET A 88 -5.12 -4.10 2.13
CA MET A 88 -5.00 -5.00 0.98
C MET A 88 -6.24 -5.85 0.74
N SER A 89 -6.99 -6.21 1.79
CA SER A 89 -8.30 -6.88 1.65
C SER A 89 -9.32 -6.04 0.88
N LYS A 90 -9.14 -4.71 0.85
CA LYS A 90 -10.02 -3.77 0.15
C LYS A 90 -9.53 -3.45 -1.26
N LEU A 91 -8.21 -3.27 -1.42
CA LEU A 91 -7.58 -2.88 -2.69
C LEU A 91 -7.36 -4.08 -3.64
N ASP A 92 -7.09 -5.27 -3.10
CA ASP A 92 -6.92 -6.51 -3.87
C ASP A 92 -7.74 -7.66 -3.24
N PRO A 93 -9.08 -7.61 -3.34
CA PRO A 93 -9.94 -8.66 -2.78
C PRO A 93 -9.77 -10.01 -3.48
N ALA A 94 -9.33 -10.03 -4.74
CA ALA A 94 -9.06 -11.28 -5.48
C ALA A 94 -7.78 -11.98 -4.96
N GLY A 95 -6.83 -11.20 -4.44
CA GLY A 95 -5.56 -11.66 -3.89
C GLY A 95 -5.58 -12.08 -2.42
N LEU A 96 -6.74 -12.17 -1.74
CA LEU A 96 -6.82 -12.39 -0.28
C LEU A 96 -5.96 -13.54 0.26
N GLN A 97 -5.84 -14.64 -0.50
CA GLN A 97 -5.02 -15.80 -0.13
C GLN A 97 -3.54 -15.43 0.09
N LYS A 98 -3.04 -14.42 -0.62
CA LYS A 98 -1.67 -13.89 -0.50
C LYS A 98 -1.42 -13.24 0.85
N TYR A 99 -2.45 -12.63 1.45
CA TYR A 99 -2.31 -11.83 2.67
C TYR A 99 -2.58 -12.62 3.95
N ILE A 100 -2.87 -13.92 3.86
CA ILE A 100 -3.18 -14.75 5.05
C ILE A 100 -2.04 -14.75 6.08
N ASP A 101 -0.78 -14.68 5.63
CA ASP A 101 0.39 -14.57 6.50
C ASP A 101 0.43 -13.27 7.33
N LEU A 102 -0.40 -12.28 6.98
CA LEU A 102 -0.52 -10.99 7.67
C LEU A 102 -1.76 -10.91 8.60
N ARG A 103 -2.53 -11.99 8.74
CA ARG A 103 -3.72 -12.03 9.60
C ARG A 103 -3.39 -12.10 11.10
#